data_AF-S4NSM3-F1
#
_entry.id   AF-S4NSM3-F1
#
_cell.length_a   1.000
_cell.length_b   1.000
_cell.length_c   1.000
_cell.angle_alpha   90.00
_cell.angle_beta   90.00
_cell.angle_gamma   90.00
#
_symmetry.space_group_name_H-M   'P 1'
#
loop_
_entity.id
_entity.type
_entity.pdbx_description
1 polymer ?
#
loop_
_entity_poly.entity_id
_entity_poly.type
_entity_poly.pdbx_seq_one_letter_code
_entity_poly.pdbx_strand_id
1 'polypeptide(L)'
;MVRNVRVNGDCYFNTGDILVMDHYGYFYFRDRTGDTYRWRGENVSTAEVEGVISSLAGLNDTIVYGVAIPNVEGKAGMAAIADPEKKLDLEALAKGLKASLAAYARPLFIRLLSETPITATFKLKKRELMEQGFDVNAHNDTMFFLDQKTGSYVPLTKQLYDDLINGIVKL
;
A
#
# COMPACT_ATOMS: atom_id res chain seq x y z
N MET A 1 14.33 3.00 23.72
CA MET A 1 15.47 2.09 23.89
C MET A 1 14.96 0.79 24.48
N VAL A 2 15.47 -0.35 24.03
CA VAL A 2 15.08 -1.69 24.47
C VAL A 2 16.24 -2.25 25.31
N ARG A 3 15.96 -2.73 26.53
CA ARG A 3 16.99 -3.20 27.48
C ARG A 3 16.94 -4.71 27.65
N ASN A 4 18.06 -5.28 28.10
CA ASN A 4 18.19 -6.70 28.43
C ASN A 4 17.81 -7.64 27.27
N VAL A 5 18.19 -7.28 26.04
CA VAL A 5 17.80 -7.98 24.80
C VAL A 5 18.63 -9.24 24.58
N ARG A 6 19.95 -9.18 24.75
CA ARG A 6 20.84 -10.34 24.64
C ARG A 6 21.44 -10.73 25.98
N VAL A 7 21.85 -9.74 26.77
CA VAL A 7 22.45 -9.93 28.09
C VAL A 7 21.92 -8.89 29.08
N ASN A 8 21.89 -9.25 30.36
CA ASN A 8 21.42 -8.34 31.39
C ASN A 8 22.31 -7.09 31.47
N GLY A 9 21.71 -5.90 31.44
CA GLY A 9 22.38 -4.60 31.42
C GLY A 9 22.59 -3.99 30.03
N ASP A 10 22.38 -4.73 28.94
CA ASP A 10 22.48 -4.16 27.60
C ASP A 10 21.30 -3.22 27.26
N CYS A 11 21.53 -2.35 26.28
CA CYS A 11 20.56 -1.36 25.84
C CYS A 11 20.73 -1.09 24.34
N TYR A 12 19.68 -1.29 23.57
CA TYR A 12 19.65 -1.10 22.13
C TYR A 12 18.71 0.06 21.76
N PHE A 13 19.09 0.78 20.72
CA PHE A 13 18.21 1.72 20.05
C PHE A 13 17.48 0.99 18.92
N ASN A 14 16.15 0.92 18.99
CA ASN A 14 15.35 0.39 17.89
C ASN A 14 15.15 1.52 16.88
N THR A 15 15.87 1.47 15.76
CA THR A 15 15.73 2.43 14.65
C THR A 15 14.40 2.27 13.94
N GLY A 16 13.78 1.10 14.07
CA GLY A 16 12.63 0.67 13.29
C GLY A 16 13.01 0.14 11.91
N ASP A 17 14.24 0.30 11.42
CA ASP A 17 14.58 -0.09 10.04
C ASP A 17 14.91 -1.60 9.93
N ILE A 18 14.38 -2.24 8.90
CA ILE A 18 14.69 -3.62 8.49
C ILE A 18 15.79 -3.55 7.44
N LEU A 19 16.95 -4.09 7.75
CA LEU A 19 18.13 -4.09 6.88
C LEU A 19 18.54 -5.52 6.54
N VAL A 20 19.04 -5.74 5.33
CA VAL A 20 19.67 -7.00 4.91
C VAL A 20 21.16 -6.74 4.71
N MET A 21 22.00 -7.61 5.26
CA MET A 21 23.45 -7.54 5.10
C MET A 21 23.90 -8.59 4.08
N ASP A 22 24.76 -8.20 3.13
CA ASP A 22 25.40 -9.16 2.22
C ASP A 22 26.67 -9.81 2.81
N HIS A 23 27.30 -10.70 2.04
CA HIS A 23 28.54 -11.37 2.47
C HIS A 23 29.74 -10.41 2.64
N TYR A 24 29.70 -9.24 2.02
CA TYR A 24 30.74 -8.21 2.12
C TYR A 24 30.52 -7.25 3.30
N GLY A 25 29.41 -7.39 4.03
CA GLY A 25 29.06 -6.56 5.18
C GLY A 25 28.32 -5.26 4.82
N TYR A 26 27.88 -5.09 3.57
CA TYR A 26 27.06 -3.95 3.16
C TYR A 26 25.62 -4.14 3.62
N PHE A 27 25.04 -3.09 4.20
CA PHE A 27 23.63 -3.05 4.57
C PHE A 27 22.78 -2.45 3.46
N TYR A 28 21.70 -3.13 3.14
CA TYR A 28 20.68 -2.70 2.20
C TYR A 28 19.39 -2.45 2.97
N PHE A 29 18.83 -1.24 2.82
CA PHE A 29 17.53 -0.92 3.37
C PHE A 29 16.47 -1.77 2.71
N ARG A 30 15.69 -2.51 3.52
CA ARG A 30 14.60 -3.34 3.05
C ARG A 30 13.26 -2.70 3.36
N ASP A 31 13.05 -2.26 4.59
CA ASP A 31 11.79 -1.66 5.03
C ASP A 31 11.94 -0.93 6.38
N ARG A 32 10.84 -0.41 6.92
CA ARG A 32 10.72 0.04 8.31
C ARG A 32 9.55 -0.66 9.00
N THR A 33 9.74 -0.96 10.27
CA THR A 33 8.77 -1.54 11.20
C THR A 33 7.59 -0.57 11.29
N GLY A 34 6.45 -0.97 10.71
CA GLY A 34 5.25 -0.13 10.59
C GLY A 34 4.90 0.30 9.16
N ASP A 35 5.82 0.14 8.21
CA ASP A 35 5.60 0.34 6.77
C ASP A 35 5.25 -0.98 6.05
N THR A 36 4.87 -2.00 6.82
CA THR A 36 4.29 -3.25 6.30
C THR A 36 2.83 -3.38 6.69
N TYR A 37 2.02 -4.00 5.84
CA TYR A 37 0.69 -4.48 6.21
C TYR A 37 0.59 -5.99 6.02
N ARG A 38 -0.33 -6.62 6.76
CA ARG A 38 -0.54 -8.07 6.71
C ARG A 38 -1.83 -8.38 5.96
N TRP A 39 -1.75 -9.10 4.86
CA TRP A 39 -2.90 -9.49 4.05
C TRP A 39 -2.95 -11.01 3.87
N ARG A 40 -4.05 -11.64 4.26
CA ARG A 40 -4.25 -13.10 4.14
C ARG A 40 -3.09 -13.95 4.69
N GLY A 41 -2.51 -13.52 5.81
CA GLY A 41 -1.41 -14.23 6.46
C GLY A 41 -0.01 -13.87 5.95
N GLU A 42 0.09 -13.06 4.89
CA GLU A 42 1.36 -12.63 4.29
C GLU A 42 1.70 -11.20 4.72
N ASN A 43 2.98 -10.91 4.92
CA ASN A 43 3.46 -9.53 5.15
C ASN A 43 3.82 -8.90 3.82
N VAL A 44 3.32 -7.70 3.58
CA VAL A 44 3.57 -6.92 2.36
C VAL A 44 4.30 -5.65 2.73
N SER A 45 5.44 -5.41 2.07
CA SER A 45 6.22 -4.18 2.17
C SER A 45 5.55 -3.06 1.38
N THR A 46 5.22 -1.93 2.00
CA THR A 46 4.66 -0.79 1.23
C THR A 46 5.70 -0.22 0.29
N ALA A 47 6.98 -0.17 0.70
CA ALA A 47 8.07 0.38 -0.11
C ALA A 47 8.33 -0.41 -1.40
N GLU A 48 8.28 -1.75 -1.34
CA GLU A 48 8.42 -2.61 -2.53
C GLU A 48 7.28 -2.34 -3.54
N VAL A 49 6.05 -2.30 -3.04
CA VAL A 49 4.86 -2.07 -3.87
C VAL A 49 4.87 -0.63 -4.42
N GLU A 50 5.25 0.36 -3.62
CA GLU A 50 5.43 1.77 -4.05
C GLU A 50 6.44 1.87 -5.18
N GLY A 51 7.61 1.22 -5.06
CA GLY A 51 8.64 1.24 -6.08
C GLY A 51 8.18 0.64 -7.41
N VAL A 52 7.47 -0.50 -7.35
CA VAL A 52 6.91 -1.13 -8.55
C VAL A 52 5.84 -0.26 -9.20
N ILE A 53 4.90 0.27 -8.42
CA ILE A 53 3.83 1.12 -8.95
C ILE A 53 4.41 2.40 -9.55
N SER A 54 5.32 3.08 -8.83
CA SER A 54 5.96 4.29 -9.33
C SER A 54 6.66 4.03 -10.65
N SER A 55 7.40 2.92 -10.80
CA SER A 55 8.03 2.56 -12.07
C SER A 55 7.03 2.29 -13.20
N LEU A 56 5.88 1.68 -12.91
CA LEU A 56 4.84 1.38 -13.91
C LEU A 56 3.98 2.60 -14.27
N ALA A 57 3.82 3.52 -13.32
CA ALA A 57 3.03 4.74 -13.43
C ALA A 57 3.83 5.94 -13.96
N GLY A 58 4.98 5.71 -14.59
CA GLY A 58 5.78 6.79 -15.18
C GLY A 58 6.51 7.68 -14.16
N LEU A 59 6.93 7.10 -13.03
CA LEU A 59 7.58 7.77 -11.89
C LEU A 59 6.68 8.74 -11.12
N ASN A 60 5.37 8.51 -11.16
CA ASN A 60 4.44 9.27 -10.32
C ASN A 60 4.63 8.95 -8.83
N ASP A 61 4.44 9.96 -7.99
CA ASP A 61 4.44 9.81 -6.54
C ASP A 61 3.35 8.82 -6.11
N THR A 62 3.75 7.79 -5.38
CA THR A 62 2.87 6.72 -4.92
C THR A 62 3.03 6.50 -3.43
N ILE A 63 1.91 6.33 -2.74
CA ILE A 63 1.86 5.96 -1.32
C ILE A 63 1.05 4.67 -1.20
N VAL A 64 1.64 3.64 -0.60
CA VAL A 64 0.97 2.36 -0.34
C VAL A 64 0.76 2.19 1.15
N TYR A 65 -0.40 1.66 1.51
CA TYR A 65 -0.77 1.39 2.89
C TYR A 65 -1.82 0.29 2.97
N GLY A 66 -1.98 -0.28 4.17
CA GLY A 66 -3.00 -1.28 4.44
C GLY A 66 -4.30 -0.65 4.94
N VAL A 67 -5.43 -1.05 4.37
CA VAL A 67 -6.79 -0.68 4.81
C VAL A 67 -7.55 -1.88 5.37
N ALA A 68 -8.28 -1.69 6.47
CA ALA A 68 -9.09 -2.75 7.06
C ALA A 68 -10.41 -2.87 6.30
N ILE A 69 -10.79 -4.09 5.92
CA ILE A 69 -12.10 -4.38 5.31
C ILE A 69 -12.94 -5.12 6.37
N PRO A 70 -14.21 -4.74 6.59
CA PRO A 70 -15.08 -5.45 7.51
C PRO A 70 -15.14 -6.95 7.21
N ASN A 71 -15.15 -7.77 8.27
CA ASN A 71 -15.23 -9.24 8.18
C ASN A 71 -14.04 -9.93 7.46
N VAL A 72 -12.93 -9.23 7.22
CA VAL A 72 -11.71 -9.80 6.66
C VAL A 72 -10.54 -9.65 7.62
N GLU A 73 -9.80 -10.73 7.82
CA GLU A 73 -8.59 -10.69 8.65
C GLU A 73 -7.43 -9.99 7.94
N GLY A 74 -6.79 -9.07 8.64
CA GLY A 74 -5.67 -8.30 8.13
C GLY A 74 -6.08 -6.99 7.47
N LYS A 75 -5.20 -6.45 6.64
CA LYS A 75 -5.37 -5.19 5.92
C LYS A 75 -5.08 -5.41 4.45
N ALA A 76 -6.00 -5.01 3.60
CA ALA A 76 -5.84 -5.06 2.15
C ALA A 76 -4.89 -3.95 1.68
N GLY A 77 -4.13 -4.22 0.64
CA GLY A 77 -3.28 -3.22 0.01
C GLY A 77 -4.09 -2.13 -0.68
N MET A 78 -3.73 -0.87 -0.42
CA MET A 78 -4.25 0.30 -1.09
C MET A 78 -3.09 1.17 -1.58
N ALA A 79 -3.19 1.66 -2.81
CA ALA A 79 -2.22 2.57 -3.39
C ALA A 79 -2.88 3.91 -3.76
N ALA A 80 -2.33 5.01 -3.27
CA ALA A 80 -2.66 6.36 -3.71
C ALA A 80 -1.59 6.84 -4.69
N ILE A 81 -1.98 7.12 -5.94
CA ILE A 81 -1.08 7.50 -7.02
C ILE A 81 -1.43 8.93 -7.44
N ALA A 82 -0.44 9.82 -7.49
CA ALA A 82 -0.64 11.16 -8.03
C ALA A 82 -0.77 11.07 -9.55
N ASP A 83 -1.92 11.48 -10.11
CA ASP A 83 -2.16 11.50 -11.55
C ASP A 83 -2.87 12.80 -11.97
N PRO A 84 -2.22 13.97 -11.79
CA PRO A 84 -2.81 15.27 -12.11
C PRO A 84 -3.15 15.42 -13.60
N GLU A 85 -2.38 14.74 -14.47
CA GLU A 85 -2.56 14.80 -15.92
C GLU A 85 -3.56 13.75 -16.46
N LYS A 86 -4.07 12.85 -15.59
CA LYS A 86 -4.99 11.77 -15.95
C LYS A 86 -4.49 10.88 -17.09
N LYS A 87 -3.19 10.56 -17.06
CA LYS A 87 -2.52 9.78 -18.11
C LYS A 87 -2.29 8.32 -17.73
N LEU A 88 -2.60 7.94 -16.49
CA LEU A 88 -2.33 6.59 -16.01
C LEU A 88 -3.21 5.56 -16.72
N ASP A 89 -2.57 4.61 -17.39
CA ASP A 89 -3.23 3.43 -17.95
C ASP A 89 -3.36 2.34 -16.88
N LEU A 90 -4.58 2.16 -16.37
CA LEU A 90 -4.88 1.17 -15.34
C LEU A 90 -4.78 -0.28 -15.84
N GLU A 91 -5.01 -0.55 -17.13
CA GLU A 91 -4.87 -1.90 -17.69
C GLU A 91 -3.39 -2.28 -17.79
N ALA A 92 -2.56 -1.35 -18.29
CA ALA A 92 -1.10 -1.53 -18.31
C ALA A 92 -0.54 -1.69 -16.90
N LEU A 93 -1.02 -0.89 -15.95
CA LEU A 93 -0.63 -0.99 -14.54
C LEU A 93 -1.01 -2.36 -13.94
N ALA A 94 -2.25 -2.83 -14.12
CA ALA A 94 -2.69 -4.12 -13.62
C ALA A 94 -1.85 -5.28 -14.18
N LYS A 95 -1.55 -5.23 -15.49
CA LYS A 95 -0.69 -6.22 -16.16
C LYS A 95 0.74 -6.19 -15.61
N GLY A 96 1.31 -4.99 -15.44
CA GLY A 96 2.63 -4.80 -14.86
C GLY A 96 2.71 -5.31 -13.42
N LEU A 97 1.72 -4.99 -12.58
CA LEU A 97 1.65 -5.47 -11.20
C LEU A 97 1.53 -7.00 -11.13
N LYS A 98 0.77 -7.62 -12.03
CA LYS A 98 0.67 -9.08 -12.12
C LYS A 98 1.99 -9.74 -12.53
N ALA A 99 2.82 -9.07 -13.32
CA ALA A 99 4.13 -9.58 -13.73
C ALA A 99 5.21 -9.38 -12.65
N SER A 100 5.13 -8.29 -11.88
CA SER A 100 6.17 -7.89 -10.93
C SER A 100 5.91 -8.30 -9.48
N LEU A 101 4.65 -8.49 -9.07
CA LEU A 101 4.27 -8.77 -7.68
C LEU A 101 3.48 -10.08 -7.54
N ALA A 102 3.68 -10.74 -6.39
CA ALA A 102 2.87 -11.88 -5.98
C ALA A 102 1.41 -11.47 -5.75
N ALA A 103 0.49 -12.44 -5.89
CA ALA A 103 -0.94 -12.16 -5.89
C ALA A 103 -1.45 -11.40 -4.65
N TYR A 104 -0.87 -11.69 -3.47
CA TYR A 104 -1.22 -11.08 -2.19
C TYR A 104 -0.64 -9.67 -1.98
N ALA A 105 0.42 -9.30 -2.70
CA ALA A 105 1.09 -8.00 -2.57
C ALA A 105 0.49 -6.93 -3.51
N ARG A 106 -0.33 -7.35 -4.48
CA ARG A 106 -1.00 -6.43 -5.41
C ARG A 106 -2.05 -5.62 -4.66
N PRO A 107 -2.05 -4.28 -4.75
CA PRO A 107 -3.08 -3.45 -4.13
C PRO A 107 -4.47 -3.83 -4.65
N LEU A 108 -5.40 -4.09 -3.72
CA LEU A 108 -6.80 -4.31 -4.04
C LEU A 108 -7.51 -3.00 -4.39
N PHE A 109 -7.03 -1.87 -3.85
CA PHE A 109 -7.57 -0.56 -4.13
C PHE A 109 -6.52 0.36 -4.74
N ILE A 110 -6.94 1.14 -5.73
CA ILE A 110 -6.17 2.27 -6.27
C ILE A 110 -6.99 3.53 -6.08
N ARG A 111 -6.34 4.59 -5.59
CA ARG A 111 -6.89 5.95 -5.50
C ARG A 111 -6.04 6.88 -6.34
N LEU A 112 -6.65 7.60 -7.27
CA LEU A 112 -5.96 8.60 -8.08
C LEU A 112 -6.13 9.97 -7.43
N LEU A 113 -5.01 10.61 -7.09
CA LEU A 113 -4.98 11.95 -6.51
C LEU A 113 -4.81 12.98 -7.63
N SER A 114 -5.63 14.03 -7.60
CA SER A 114 -5.51 15.16 -8.54
C SER A 114 -4.29 16.05 -8.27
N GLU A 115 -3.64 15.89 -7.12
CA GLU A 115 -2.49 16.69 -6.70
C GLU A 115 -1.41 15.80 -6.10
N THR A 116 -0.15 16.13 -6.41
CA THR A 116 1.00 15.49 -5.76
C THR A 116 1.05 15.89 -4.27
N PRO A 117 1.28 14.93 -3.36
CA PRO A 117 1.41 15.20 -1.94
C PRO A 117 2.75 15.88 -1.59
N ILE A 118 2.97 17.14 -2.02
CA ILE A 118 4.24 17.87 -1.82
C ILE A 118 4.28 18.62 -0.46
N THR A 119 3.29 18.46 0.43
CA THR A 119 3.33 19.18 1.72
C THR A 119 4.48 18.72 2.62
N ALA A 120 4.98 19.63 3.44
CA ALA A 120 6.21 19.56 4.25
C ALA A 120 6.32 18.36 5.23
N THR A 121 5.40 17.41 5.23
CA THR A 121 5.56 16.12 5.90
C THR A 121 4.69 15.07 5.23
N PHE A 122 5.23 14.33 4.25
CA PHE A 122 4.63 13.11 3.65
C PHE A 122 3.98 12.18 4.69
N LYS A 123 4.52 12.15 5.91
CA LYS A 123 3.98 11.41 7.07
C LYS A 123 2.55 11.82 7.44
N LEU A 124 2.21 13.10 7.39
CA LEU A 124 0.87 13.60 7.73
C LEU A 124 -0.15 13.14 6.68
N LYS A 125 0.21 13.26 5.39
CA LYS A 125 -0.66 12.86 4.29
C LYS A 125 -0.88 11.34 4.23
N LYS A 126 0.14 10.52 4.51
CA LYS A 126 -0.02 9.05 4.64
C LYS A 126 -1.02 8.69 5.73
N ARG A 127 -0.98 9.37 6.89
CA ARG A 127 -1.92 9.11 7.99
C ARG A 127 -3.36 9.45 7.59
N GLU A 128 -3.59 10.61 6.99
CA GLU A 128 -4.93 11.01 6.51
C GLU A 128 -5.48 10.03 5.47
N LEU A 129 -4.64 9.59 4.52
CA LEU A 129 -5.01 8.59 3.52
C LEU A 129 -5.37 7.24 4.15
N MET A 130 -4.64 6.82 5.18
CA MET A 130 -4.93 5.60 5.95
C MET A 130 -6.24 5.70 6.74
N GLU A 131 -6.53 6.87 7.33
CA GLU A 131 -7.76 7.12 8.09
C GLU A 131 -8.99 7.15 7.16
N GLN A 132 -8.87 7.76 5.98
CA GLN A 132 -9.93 7.77 4.96
C GLN A 132 -10.14 6.39 4.34
N GLY A 133 -9.07 5.60 4.20
CA GLY A 133 -9.13 4.26 3.65
C GLY A 133 -9.76 4.23 2.26
N PHE A 134 -10.69 3.29 2.04
CA PHE A 134 -11.45 3.15 0.79
C PHE A 134 -12.87 3.74 0.87
N ASP A 135 -13.15 4.62 1.84
CA ASP A 135 -14.47 5.25 1.98
C ASP A 135 -14.73 6.26 0.87
N VAL A 136 -15.63 5.88 -0.04
CA VAL A 136 -16.05 6.71 -1.18
C VAL A 136 -16.78 8.00 -0.77
N ASN A 137 -17.21 8.13 0.49
CA ASN A 137 -17.89 9.34 0.99
C ASN A 137 -16.92 10.31 1.70
N ALA A 138 -15.71 9.86 2.03
CA ALA A 138 -14.74 10.64 2.78
C ALA A 138 -13.96 11.65 1.90
N HIS A 139 -13.99 11.50 0.58
CA HIS A 139 -13.22 12.32 -0.37
C HIS A 139 -13.80 12.31 -1.79
N ASN A 140 -13.33 13.21 -2.65
CA ASN A 140 -13.76 13.34 -4.05
C ASN A 140 -12.84 12.63 -5.07
N ASP A 141 -11.82 11.91 -4.60
CA ASP A 141 -10.87 11.22 -5.48
C ASP A 141 -11.47 10.01 -6.18
N THR A 142 -10.98 9.71 -7.38
CA THR A 142 -11.42 8.54 -8.13
C THR A 142 -10.75 7.29 -7.59
N MET A 143 -11.56 6.27 -7.30
CA MET A 143 -11.10 5.00 -6.75
C MET A 143 -11.42 3.83 -7.66
N PHE A 144 -10.58 2.82 -7.59
CA PHE A 144 -10.71 1.58 -8.33
C PHE A 144 -10.47 0.39 -7.42
N PHE A 145 -11.11 -0.72 -7.74
CA PHE A 145 -11.01 -2.00 -7.07
C PHE A 145 -10.49 -3.05 -8.05
N LEU A 146 -9.57 -3.91 -7.60
CA LEU A 146 -9.05 -5.01 -8.40
C LEU A 146 -10.06 -6.15 -8.44
N ASP A 147 -10.75 -6.30 -9.56
CA ASP A 147 -11.58 -7.49 -9.78
C ASP A 147 -10.67 -8.70 -10.01
N GLN A 148 -10.67 -9.63 -9.06
CA GLN A 148 -9.83 -10.82 -9.13
C GLN A 148 -10.21 -11.78 -10.26
N LYS A 149 -11.45 -11.71 -10.78
CA LYS A 149 -11.91 -12.58 -11.87
C LYS A 149 -11.32 -12.14 -13.21
N THR A 150 -11.39 -10.83 -13.49
CA THR A 150 -10.88 -10.25 -14.73
C THR A 150 -9.41 -9.84 -14.64
N GLY A 151 -8.90 -9.64 -13.42
CA GLY A 151 -7.55 -9.13 -13.17
C GLY A 151 -7.38 -7.65 -13.52
N SER A 152 -8.49 -6.91 -13.61
CA SER A 152 -8.52 -5.50 -14.04
C SER A 152 -9.06 -4.60 -12.93
N TYR A 153 -8.66 -3.33 -12.94
CA TYR A 153 -9.17 -2.32 -12.02
C TYR A 153 -10.51 -1.78 -12.53
N VAL A 154 -11.57 -1.93 -11.73
CA VAL A 154 -12.90 -1.42 -12.02
C VAL A 154 -13.22 -0.24 -11.09
N PRO A 155 -14.01 0.77 -11.51
CA PRO A 155 -14.37 1.88 -10.65
C PRO A 155 -15.05 1.41 -9.36
N LEU A 156 -14.60 1.94 -8.21
CA LEU A 156 -15.22 1.68 -6.92
C LEU A 156 -16.50 2.53 -6.80
N THR A 157 -17.61 1.98 -7.29
CA THR A 157 -18.92 2.62 -7.16
C THR A 157 -19.43 2.52 -5.73
N LYS A 158 -20.38 3.39 -5.36
CA LYS A 158 -21.04 3.32 -4.05
C LYS A 158 -21.66 1.94 -3.79
N GLN A 159 -22.26 1.32 -4.82
CA GLN A 159 -22.79 -0.02 -4.71
C GLN A 159 -21.70 -1.06 -4.41
N LEU A 160 -20.57 -1.02 -5.12
CA LEU A 160 -19.45 -1.93 -4.87
C LEU A 160 -18.85 -1.72 -3.48
N TYR A 161 -18.77 -0.48 -3.02
CA TYR A 161 -18.37 -0.13 -1.66
C TYR A 161 -19.32 -0.74 -0.61
N ASP A 162 -20.63 -0.57 -0.79
CA ASP A 162 -21.65 -1.14 0.11
C ASP A 162 -21.57 -2.68 0.10
N ASP A 163 -21.35 -3.30 -1.06
CA ASP A 163 -21.20 -4.75 -1.18
C ASP A 163 -19.93 -5.27 -0.48
N LEU A 164 -18.83 -4.50 -0.50
CA LEU A 164 -17.59 -4.82 0.23
C LEU A 164 -17.79 -4.71 1.75
N ILE A 165 -18.45 -3.66 2.22
CA ILE A 165 -18.74 -3.46 3.65
C ILE A 165 -19.68 -4.55 4.18
N ASN A 166 -20.69 -4.92 3.40
CA ASN A 166 -21.63 -5.97 3.77
C ASN A 166 -21.07 -7.39 3.60
N GLY A 167 -19.83 -7.54 3.10
CA GLY A 167 -19.19 -8.84 2.89
C GLY A 167 -19.82 -9.68 1.77
N ILE A 168 -20.54 -9.04 0.84
CA ILE A 168 -21.17 -9.71 -0.31
C ILE A 168 -20.10 -10.09 -1.34
N VAL A 169 -19.09 -9.23 -1.52
CA VAL A 169 -17.94 -9.50 -2.38
C VAL A 169 -16.98 -10.45 -1.68
N LYS A 170 -16.76 -11.62 -2.28
CA LYS A 170 -15.71 -12.54 -1.85
C LYS A 170 -14.34 -12.03 -2.32
N LEU A 171 -13.53 -11.64 -1.35
CA LEU A 171 -12.16 -11.15 -1.51
C LEU A 171 -11.16 -12.27 -1.34
#